data_AF-S7VKG1-F1
#
_entry.id   AF-S7VKG1-F1
#
_cell.length_a   1.000
_cell.length_b   1.000
_cell.length_c   1.000
_cell.angle_alpha   90.00
_cell.angle_beta   90.00
_cell.angle_gamma   90.00
#
_symmetry.space_group_name_H-M   'P 1'
#
loop_
_entity.id
_entity.type
_entity.pdbx_description
1 polymer ?
#
loop_
_entity_poly.entity_id
_entity_poly.type
_entity_poly.pdbx_seq_one_letter_code
_entity_poly.pdbx_strand_id
1 'polypeptide(L)'
;MTKFLLLFHDFGSKIFTQIEFKSNKVPTDFIELTKLDDYEMYQYIQSGNTYVMTEERLEKENIHFEKLKREKKTWFGFYKKTVTDLLIMPNQEFYYPYESGSYLYLFTKQKITKAEIENWLNREFPSRFGHIDERFEGFENLLNEEDYLIATNHDLQRQFGVIGKKEK
;
A
#
# COMPACT_ATOMS: atom_id res chain seq x y z
N MET A 1 26.61 4.35 4.51
CA MET A 1 25.15 4.50 4.62
C MET A 1 24.67 5.15 3.34
N THR A 2 23.84 4.47 2.55
CA THR A 2 23.27 5.06 1.31
C THR A 2 22.25 6.10 1.73
N LYS A 3 22.42 7.36 1.30
CA LYS A 3 21.41 8.40 1.49
C LYS A 3 20.43 8.31 0.32
N PHE A 4 19.16 8.07 0.61
CA PHE A 4 18.10 8.10 -0.39
C PHE A 4 17.53 9.53 -0.45
N LEU A 5 17.34 10.05 -1.65
CA LEU A 5 16.51 11.23 -1.86
C LEU A 5 15.11 10.71 -2.18
N LEU A 6 14.16 11.00 -1.30
CA LEU A 6 12.75 10.69 -1.54
C LEU A 6 12.15 11.86 -2.30
N LEU A 7 11.54 11.57 -3.45
CA LEU A 7 10.84 12.56 -4.27
C LEU A 7 9.36 12.20 -4.29
N PHE A 8 8.56 13.02 -3.61
CA PHE A 8 7.10 12.94 -3.67
C PHE A 8 6.61 13.69 -4.92
N HIS A 9 5.67 13.10 -5.66
CA HIS A 9 5.03 13.71 -6.82
C HIS A 9 3.63 14.21 -6.52
N ASP A 10 3.32 15.41 -7.02
CA ASP A 10 2.01 16.04 -6.88
C ASP A 10 0.85 15.10 -7.30
N PHE A 11 -0.21 15.15 -6.49
CA PHE A 11 -1.44 14.39 -6.69
C PHE A 11 -2.03 14.60 -8.08
N GLY A 12 -2.63 13.54 -8.63
CA GLY A 12 -3.32 13.60 -9.92
C GLY A 12 -2.40 13.56 -11.15
N SER A 13 -1.08 13.51 -10.98
CA SER A 13 -0.17 13.18 -12.08
C SER A 13 -0.04 11.66 -12.20
N LYS A 14 -0.09 11.11 -13.42
CA LYS A 14 0.19 9.67 -13.70
C LYS A 14 1.67 9.30 -13.47
N ILE A 15 2.37 10.07 -12.66
CA ILE A 15 3.81 10.03 -12.53
C ILE A 15 4.11 9.42 -11.17
N PHE A 16 4.42 8.13 -11.20
CA PHE A 16 4.96 7.40 -10.08
C PHE A 16 6.49 7.59 -10.10
N THR A 17 7.09 8.05 -9.00
CA THR A 17 8.55 7.92 -8.87
C THR A 17 8.80 6.50 -8.43
N GLN A 18 9.36 5.72 -9.35
CA GLN A 18 10.00 4.46 -9.01
C GLN A 18 11.41 4.77 -8.50
N ILE A 19 11.66 4.43 -7.23
CA ILE A 19 13.00 4.54 -6.65
C ILE A 19 13.66 3.17 -6.78
N GLU A 20 14.64 3.07 -7.67
CA GLU A 20 15.54 1.93 -7.75
C GLU A 20 16.80 2.21 -6.92
N PHE A 21 17.12 1.34 -5.97
CA PHE A 21 18.38 1.47 -5.25
C PHE A 21 19.03 0.12 -4.93
N LYS A 22 20.36 0.14 -4.85
CA LYS A 22 21.14 -1.01 -4.36
C LYS A 22 21.39 -0.83 -2.87
N SER A 23 20.68 -1.60 -2.05
CA SER A 23 20.89 -1.69 -0.61
C SER A 23 20.95 -3.14 -0.17
N ASN A 24 21.76 -3.43 0.84
CA ASN A 24 21.77 -4.70 1.55
C ASN A 24 20.81 -4.70 2.75
N LYS A 25 20.10 -3.59 2.99
CA LYS A 25 19.11 -3.46 4.05
C LYS A 25 17.79 -4.08 3.63
N VAL A 26 17.04 -4.55 4.62
CA VAL A 26 15.67 -5.07 4.44
C VAL A 26 14.70 -3.94 4.08
N PRO A 27 13.65 -4.20 3.27
CA PRO A 27 12.64 -3.20 2.91
C PRO A 27 12.00 -2.47 4.10
N THR A 28 11.88 -3.14 5.26
CA THR A 28 11.40 -2.52 6.50
C THR A 28 12.21 -1.28 6.89
N ASP A 29 13.53 -1.29 6.70
CA ASP A 29 14.38 -0.13 6.99
C ASP A 29 14.00 1.06 6.11
N PHE A 30 13.60 0.81 4.85
CA PHE A 30 13.17 1.88 3.95
C PHE A 30 11.86 2.49 4.43
N ILE A 31 10.87 1.65 4.79
CA ILE A 31 9.59 2.14 5.29
C ILE A 31 9.78 2.94 6.59
N GLU A 32 10.62 2.47 7.51
CA GLU A 32 10.96 3.21 8.72
C GLU A 32 11.62 4.57 8.42
N LEU A 33 12.56 4.62 7.47
CA LEU A 33 13.21 5.87 7.05
C LEU A 33 12.26 6.86 6.38
N THR A 34 11.16 6.37 5.80
CA THR A 34 10.17 7.21 5.12
C THR A 34 9.06 7.70 6.03
N LYS A 35 8.96 7.18 7.26
CA LYS A 35 7.96 7.66 8.23
C LYS A 35 8.21 9.13 8.54
N LEU A 36 7.14 9.90 8.45
CA LEU A 36 7.10 11.29 8.88
C LEU A 36 6.42 11.36 10.26
N ASP A 37 6.85 12.32 11.08
CA ASP A 37 6.24 12.58 12.38
C ASP A 37 4.75 12.91 12.21
N ASP A 38 3.94 12.49 13.19
CA ASP A 38 2.49 12.66 13.23
C ASP A 38 1.67 11.88 12.17
N TYR A 39 2.30 11.04 11.35
CA TYR A 39 1.59 10.13 10.42
C TYR A 39 1.37 8.74 11.03
N GLU A 40 0.13 8.28 10.96
CA GLU A 40 -0.23 6.88 11.18
C GLU A 40 0.01 6.07 9.90
N MET A 41 0.48 4.83 10.05
CA MET A 41 0.72 3.90 8.93
C MET A 41 -0.32 2.78 8.93
N TYR A 42 -1.11 2.71 7.87
CA TYR A 42 -2.00 1.60 7.56
C TYR A 42 -1.34 0.69 6.53
N GLN A 43 -1.54 -0.62 6.62
CA GLN A 43 -0.99 -1.56 5.64
C GLN A 43 -2.11 -2.29 4.93
N TYR A 44 -2.12 -2.21 3.60
CA TYR A 44 -3.13 -2.84 2.78
C TYR A 44 -2.60 -4.15 2.20
N ILE A 45 -3.33 -5.23 2.46
CA ILE A 45 -3.03 -6.58 1.98
C ILE A 45 -4.12 -6.97 1.00
N GLN A 46 -3.75 -7.09 -0.26
CA GLN A 46 -4.69 -7.52 -1.28
C GLN A 46 -5.09 -8.99 -1.08
N SER A 47 -6.36 -9.31 -1.34
CA SER A 47 -6.95 -10.67 -1.29
C SER A 47 -6.14 -11.78 -1.95
N GLY A 48 -5.31 -11.46 -2.95
CA GLY A 48 -4.43 -12.42 -3.60
C GLY A 48 -3.18 -12.77 -2.78
N ASN A 49 -2.80 -11.94 -1.82
CA ASN A 49 -1.58 -12.06 -1.01
C ASN A 49 -1.89 -12.54 0.42
N THR A 50 -3.16 -12.65 0.82
CA THR A 50 -3.56 -13.08 2.18
C THR A 50 -3.13 -14.50 2.56
N TYR A 51 -2.65 -15.31 1.61
CA TYR A 51 -2.09 -16.63 1.90
C TYR A 51 -0.73 -16.58 2.62
N VAL A 52 0.02 -15.47 2.51
CA VAL A 52 1.30 -15.25 3.20
C VAL A 52 1.08 -14.95 4.69
N MET A 53 0.01 -14.23 5.00
CA MET A 53 -0.34 -13.83 6.35
C MET A 53 -1.85 -13.95 6.50
N THR A 54 -2.27 -15.15 6.91
CA THR A 54 -3.68 -15.48 7.08
C THR A 54 -4.30 -14.70 8.23
N GLU A 55 -5.62 -14.56 8.22
CA GLU A 55 -6.37 -13.94 9.33
C GLU A 55 -6.05 -14.63 10.66
N GLU A 56 -5.99 -15.96 10.70
CA GLU A 56 -5.62 -16.73 11.89
C GLU A 56 -4.23 -16.36 12.43
N ARG A 57 -3.27 -16.09 11.53
CA ARG A 57 -1.92 -15.68 11.94
C ARG A 57 -1.91 -14.26 12.49
N LEU A 58 -2.64 -13.34 11.85
CA LEU A 58 -2.80 -11.96 12.36
C LEU A 58 -3.43 -11.95 13.74
N GLU A 59 -4.49 -12.72 13.95
CA GLU A 59 -5.17 -12.87 15.24
C GLU A 59 -4.23 -13.46 16.30
N LYS A 60 -3.48 -14.51 15.94
CA LYS A 60 -2.50 -15.14 16.83
C LYS A 60 -1.37 -14.20 17.25
N GLU A 61 -0.96 -13.31 16.35
CA GLU A 61 0.07 -12.30 16.60
C GLU A 61 -0.51 -11.01 17.22
N ASN A 62 -1.80 -10.98 17.58
CA ASN A 62 -2.51 -9.83 18.14
C ASN A 62 -2.43 -8.56 17.25
N ILE A 63 -2.35 -8.77 15.95
CA ILE A 63 -2.31 -7.71 14.95
C ILE A 63 -3.75 -7.28 14.67
N HIS A 64 -4.03 -5.99 14.84
CA HIS A 64 -5.36 -5.44 14.62
C HIS A 64 -5.56 -5.18 13.13
N PHE A 65 -6.65 -5.70 12.57
CA PHE A 65 -6.97 -5.53 11.16
C PHE A 65 -8.47 -5.43 10.91
N GLU A 66 -8.81 -4.84 9.76
CA GLU A 66 -10.16 -4.80 9.24
C GLU A 66 -10.25 -5.53 7.89
N LYS A 67 -11.41 -6.16 7.65
CA LYS A 67 -11.73 -6.79 6.37
C LYS A 67 -12.38 -5.79 5.43
N LEU A 68 -11.73 -5.48 4.31
CA LEU A 68 -12.23 -4.55 3.30
C LEU A 68 -12.91 -5.31 2.16
N LYS A 69 -14.06 -4.81 1.70
CA LYS A 69 -14.76 -5.32 0.52
C LYS A 69 -14.42 -4.49 -0.70
N ARG A 70 -13.84 -5.12 -1.71
CA ARG A 70 -13.52 -4.47 -2.99
C ARG A 70 -14.16 -5.19 -4.16
N GLU A 71 -14.63 -4.42 -5.13
CA GLU A 71 -15.11 -4.94 -6.41
C GLU A 71 -13.94 -5.20 -7.35
N LYS A 72 -13.83 -6.44 -7.83
CA LYS A 72 -12.82 -6.85 -8.81
C LYS A 72 -13.49 -7.40 -10.06
N LYS A 73 -13.08 -6.95 -11.24
CA LYS A 73 -13.52 -7.56 -12.52
C LYS A 73 -12.97 -8.98 -12.65
N THR A 74 -13.77 -9.90 -13.18
CA THR A 74 -13.32 -11.27 -13.46
C THR A 74 -12.28 -11.29 -14.56
N TRP A 75 -11.57 -12.42 -14.71
CA TRP A 75 -10.57 -12.59 -15.76
C TRP A 75 -11.12 -12.30 -17.14
N PHE A 76 -12.43 -12.45 -17.42
CA PHE A 76 -13.05 -12.12 -18.71
C PHE A 76 -13.57 -10.68 -18.82
N GLY A 77 -13.59 -9.91 -17.72
CA GLY A 77 -13.99 -8.50 -17.72
C GLY A 77 -15.50 -8.25 -17.78
N PHE A 78 -16.32 -9.29 -17.98
CA PHE A 78 -17.77 -9.19 -18.13
C PHE A 78 -18.55 -9.14 -16.81
N TYR A 79 -17.94 -9.62 -15.71
CA TYR A 79 -18.60 -9.66 -14.39
C TYR A 79 -17.69 -9.05 -13.33
N LYS A 80 -18.30 -8.50 -12.29
CA LYS A 80 -17.62 -8.09 -11.07
C LYS A 80 -17.82 -9.18 -10.00
N LYS A 81 -16.80 -9.40 -9.18
CA LYS A 81 -16.89 -10.17 -7.95
C LYS A 81 -16.42 -9.33 -6.79
N THR A 82 -16.99 -9.54 -5.61
CA THR A 82 -16.47 -8.97 -4.36
C THR A 82 -15.32 -9.83 -3.87
N VAL A 83 -14.20 -9.21 -3.52
CA VAL A 83 -13.07 -9.85 -2.84
C VAL A 83 -12.89 -9.22 -1.46
N THR A 84 -12.31 -9.99 -0.55
CA THR A 84 -11.98 -9.54 0.80
C THR A 84 -10.49 -9.27 0.88
N ASP A 85 -10.14 -7.99 0.94
CA ASP A 85 -8.78 -7.54 1.24
C ASP A 85 -8.67 -7.28 2.75
N LEU A 86 -7.46 -7.09 3.27
CA LEU A 86 -7.23 -6.75 4.68
C LEU A 86 -6.54 -5.39 4.80
N LEU A 87 -6.90 -4.66 5.86
CA LEU A 87 -6.26 -3.43 6.28
C LEU A 87 -5.71 -3.64 7.68
N ILE A 88 -4.40 -3.63 7.82
CA ILE A 88 -3.77 -3.61 9.13
C ILE A 88 -3.85 -2.20 9.68
N MET A 89 -4.39 -2.10 10.88
CA MET A 89 -4.55 -0.83 11.61
C MET A 89 -3.18 -0.32 12.09
N PRO A 90 -3.04 0.98 12.34
CA PRO A 90 -1.80 1.55 12.84
C PRO A 90 -1.33 0.84 14.11
N ASN A 91 -0.14 0.23 14.01
CA ASN A 91 0.59 -0.43 15.08
C ASN A 91 2.07 -0.19 14.82
N GLN A 92 2.80 0.24 15.85
CA GLN A 92 4.17 0.71 15.73
C GLN A 92 5.21 -0.36 15.34
N GLU A 93 4.88 -1.65 15.31
CA GLU A 93 5.91 -2.70 15.13
C GLU A 93 5.59 -3.79 14.10
N PHE A 94 4.43 -3.75 13.44
CA PHE A 94 4.14 -4.74 12.40
C PHE A 94 4.57 -4.22 11.03
N TYR A 95 5.28 -5.06 10.29
CA TYR A 95 5.48 -4.90 8.86
C TYR A 95 5.06 -6.18 8.18
N TYR A 96 4.16 -6.05 7.21
CA TYR A 96 3.72 -7.18 6.43
C TYR A 96 4.93 -7.94 5.87
N PRO A 97 5.05 -9.26 6.12
CA PRO A 97 6.22 -10.00 5.69
C PRO A 97 6.26 -10.06 4.16
N TYR A 98 7.36 -9.57 3.63
CA TYR A 98 7.67 -9.62 2.21
C TYR A 98 8.02 -11.05 1.85
N GLU A 99 7.03 -11.92 1.65
CA GLU A 99 7.28 -13.30 1.17
C GLU A 99 6.90 -13.47 -0.30
N SER A 100 6.02 -12.61 -0.85
CA SER A 100 5.64 -12.56 -2.27
C SER A 100 4.63 -11.46 -2.58
N GLY A 101 4.69 -10.93 -3.81
CA GLY A 101 3.70 -9.99 -4.34
C GLY A 101 3.92 -8.54 -3.88
N SER A 102 2.94 -7.70 -4.17
CA SER A 102 3.01 -6.26 -3.91
C SER A 102 2.25 -5.84 -2.65
N TYR A 103 2.78 -4.82 -1.98
CA TYR A 103 2.27 -4.26 -0.74
C TYR A 103 2.08 -2.77 -0.86
N LEU A 104 1.14 -2.25 -0.08
CA LEU A 104 0.82 -0.84 -0.01
C LEU A 104 0.77 -0.39 1.45
N TYR A 105 1.50 0.68 1.72
CA TYR A 105 1.54 1.39 2.99
C TYR A 105 0.89 2.77 2.75
N LEU A 106 -0.14 3.07 3.53
CA LEU A 106 -0.83 4.35 3.51
C LEU A 106 -0.45 5.13 4.77
N PHE A 107 0.07 6.33 4.57
CA PHE A 107 0.43 7.25 5.63
C PHE A 107 -0.53 8.42 5.64
N THR A 108 -1.12 8.66 6.81
CA THR A 108 -2.13 9.71 7.01
C THR A 108 -1.99 10.34 8.39
N LYS A 109 -2.25 11.65 8.51
CA LYS A 109 -2.42 12.32 9.82
C LYS A 109 -3.85 12.20 10.36
N GLN A 110 -4.78 11.83 9.49
CA GLN A 110 -6.20 11.74 9.81
C GLN A 110 -6.57 10.31 10.09
N LYS A 111 -7.43 10.10 11.08
CA LYS A 111 -8.05 8.80 11.29
C LYS A 111 -8.95 8.48 10.11
N ILE A 112 -8.73 7.33 9.47
CA ILE A 112 -9.51 6.91 8.32
C ILE A 112 -10.47 5.80 8.73
N THR A 113 -11.70 5.88 8.24
CA THR A 113 -12.71 4.85 8.42
C THR A 113 -12.59 3.77 7.34
N LYS A 114 -13.07 2.58 7.68
CA LYS A 114 -13.26 1.48 6.74
C LYS A 114 -13.91 1.90 5.42
N ALA A 115 -15.01 2.64 5.52
CA ALA A 115 -15.84 2.99 4.36
C ALA A 115 -15.10 3.95 3.43
N GLU A 116 -14.30 4.87 3.97
CA GLU A 116 -13.47 5.77 3.17
C GLU A 116 -12.44 4.98 2.36
N ILE A 117 -11.78 4.00 2.98
CA ILE A 117 -10.78 3.16 2.30
C ILE A 117 -11.44 2.26 1.26
N GLU A 118 -12.58 1.63 1.56
CA GLU A 118 -13.31 0.82 0.58
C GLU A 118 -13.73 1.65 -0.64
N ASN A 119 -14.27 2.85 -0.41
CA ASN A 119 -14.67 3.75 -1.50
C ASN A 119 -13.45 4.19 -2.32
N TRP A 120 -12.35 4.54 -1.65
CA TRP A 120 -11.11 4.92 -2.27
C TRP A 120 -10.53 3.81 -3.15
N LEU A 121 -10.38 2.60 -2.61
CA LEU A 121 -9.86 1.44 -3.35
C LEU A 121 -10.73 1.10 -4.57
N ASN A 122 -12.06 1.19 -4.44
CA ASN A 122 -12.96 0.93 -5.58
C ASN A 122 -12.87 2.03 -6.66
N ARG A 123 -12.52 3.27 -6.29
CA ARG A 123 -12.27 4.38 -7.23
C ARG A 123 -10.93 4.24 -7.95
N GLU A 124 -9.86 3.95 -7.21
CA GLU A 124 -8.48 3.92 -7.73
C GLU A 124 -8.17 2.63 -8.51
N PHE A 125 -8.81 1.52 -8.16
CA PHE A 125 -8.60 0.21 -8.80
C PHE A 125 -9.81 -0.31 -9.59
N PRO A 126 -10.43 0.46 -10.51
CA PRO A 126 -11.71 0.10 -11.13
C PRO A 126 -11.62 -0.98 -12.24
N SER A 127 -10.40 -1.43 -12.59
CA SER A 127 -10.13 -2.24 -13.79
C SER A 127 -9.66 -3.69 -13.50
N ARG A 128 -9.59 -4.51 -14.56
CA ARG A 128 -9.16 -5.93 -14.59
C ARG A 128 -7.76 -6.15 -13.99
N PHE A 129 -6.96 -5.09 -13.91
CA PHE A 129 -5.60 -5.03 -13.39
C PHE A 129 -5.48 -4.18 -12.12
N GLY A 130 -6.58 -4.02 -11.36
CA GLY A 130 -6.61 -3.32 -10.07
C GLY A 130 -5.84 -4.03 -8.95
N HIS A 131 -4.62 -4.41 -9.29
CA HIS A 131 -3.58 -4.96 -8.45
C HIS A 131 -2.55 -3.88 -8.28
N ILE A 132 -2.01 -3.80 -7.07
CA ILE A 132 -0.70 -3.17 -6.92
C ILE A 132 0.23 -4.15 -7.65
N ASP A 133 0.71 -3.78 -8.81
CA ASP A 133 1.64 -4.59 -9.59
C ASP A 133 3.03 -3.93 -9.58
N GLU A 134 3.97 -4.53 -10.30
CA GLU A 134 5.34 -4.03 -10.44
C GLU A 134 5.45 -2.64 -11.06
N ARG A 135 4.38 -2.13 -11.67
CA ARG A 135 4.35 -0.78 -12.27
C ARG A 135 3.96 0.28 -11.27
N PHE A 136 3.44 -0.12 -10.10
CA PHE A 136 2.96 0.77 -9.05
C PHE A 136 1.93 1.79 -9.56
N GLU A 137 1.15 1.43 -10.59
CA GLU A 137 0.11 2.27 -11.16
C GLU A 137 -1.20 2.20 -10.34
N GLY A 138 -2.05 3.23 -10.44
CA GLY A 138 -3.39 3.22 -9.83
C GLY A 138 -3.50 3.87 -8.45
N PHE A 139 -2.80 4.97 -8.22
CA PHE A 139 -2.93 5.79 -7.00
C PHE A 139 -3.02 7.28 -7.37
N GLU A 140 -3.91 7.58 -8.31
CA GLU A 140 -4.03 8.91 -8.91
C GLU A 140 -4.57 9.94 -7.91
N ASN A 141 -5.44 9.49 -7.00
CA ASN A 141 -6.03 10.33 -5.98
C ASN A 141 -5.79 9.71 -4.60
N LEU A 142 -5.28 10.47 -3.65
CA LEU A 142 -5.19 10.03 -2.26
C LEU A 142 -6.52 10.16 -1.52
N LEU A 143 -6.58 9.59 -0.32
CA LEU A 143 -7.68 9.76 0.62
C LEU A 143 -7.75 11.21 1.11
N ASN A 144 -6.62 11.78 1.51
CA ASN A 144 -6.47 13.19 1.89
C ASN A 144 -5.28 13.86 1.18
N GLU A 145 -5.32 15.20 1.09
CA GLU A 145 -4.25 15.99 0.45
C GLU A 145 -2.91 15.95 1.20
N GLU A 146 -2.86 15.53 2.44
CA GLU A 146 -1.59 15.43 3.17
C GLU A 146 -1.03 14.02 3.15
N ASP A 147 -1.81 13.04 2.68
CA ASP A 147 -1.39 11.65 2.73
C ASP A 147 -0.19 11.39 1.81
N TYR A 148 0.48 10.29 2.06
CA TYR A 148 1.39 9.68 1.09
C TYR A 148 1.29 8.16 1.13
N LEU A 149 1.67 7.55 0.01
CA LEU A 149 1.64 6.13 -0.21
C LEU A 149 3.03 5.63 -0.54
N ILE A 150 3.32 4.43 -0.05
CA ILE A 150 4.45 3.65 -0.50
C ILE A 150 3.93 2.30 -0.98
N ALA A 151 4.21 1.99 -2.24
CA ALA A 151 4.00 0.67 -2.79
C ALA A 151 5.35 -0.02 -3.00
N THR A 152 5.41 -1.33 -2.76
CA THR A 152 6.62 -2.12 -2.97
C THR A 152 6.26 -3.52 -3.42
N ASN A 153 7.20 -4.23 -4.02
CA ASN A 153 7.01 -5.57 -4.53
C ASN A 153 8.11 -6.48 -3.96
N HIS A 154 7.73 -7.60 -3.35
CA HIS A 154 8.67 -8.56 -2.80
C HIS A 154 9.57 -9.17 -3.87
N ASP A 155 9.04 -9.55 -5.03
CA ASP A 155 9.86 -10.18 -6.08
C ASP A 155 10.91 -9.18 -6.62
N LEU A 156 10.65 -7.90 -6.40
CA LEU A 156 11.50 -6.77 -6.71
C LEU A 156 11.85 -6.00 -5.43
N GLN A 157 12.33 -6.68 -4.36
CA GLN A 157 12.61 -6.16 -2.98
C GLN A 157 13.38 -4.82 -2.87
N ARG A 158 13.79 -4.22 -3.99
CA ARG A 158 14.59 -3.00 -4.13
C ARG A 158 13.89 -1.91 -4.92
N GLN A 159 12.61 -2.10 -5.24
CA GLN A 159 11.79 -1.17 -5.99
C GLN A 159 10.62 -0.68 -5.14
N PHE A 160 10.45 0.63 -5.13
CA PHE A 160 9.38 1.31 -4.41
C PHE A 160 8.74 2.35 -5.32
N GLY A 161 7.42 2.43 -5.29
CA GLY A 161 6.65 3.56 -5.79
C GLY A 161 6.27 4.46 -4.63
N VAL A 162 6.57 5.76 -4.71
CA VAL A 162 6.20 6.75 -3.69
C VAL A 162 5.37 7.86 -4.30
N ILE A 163 4.27 8.21 -3.62
CA ILE A 163 3.30 9.22 -4.08
C ILE A 163 2.86 10.01 -2.87
N GLY A 164 2.86 11.33 -2.96
CA GLY A 164 2.57 12.21 -1.85
C GLY A 164 2.70 13.64 -2.32
N LYS A 165 2.26 14.61 -1.54
CA LYS A 165 2.49 16.01 -1.88
C LYS A 165 3.99 16.28 -1.89
N LYS A 166 4.48 17.02 -2.88
CA LYS A 166 5.83 17.60 -2.79
C LYS A 166 5.85 18.53 -1.56
N GLU A 167 6.73 18.26 -0.60
CA GLU A 167 6.97 19.22 0.48
C GLU A 167 7.35 20.58 -0.13
N LYS A 168 6.70 21.64 0.35
CA LYS A 168 6.92 23.01 -0.12
C LYS A 168 8.23 23.57 0.41
#